data_AF-A0A5N6JI98-F1
#
_entry.id   AF-A0A5N6JI98-F1
#
_cell.length_a   1.000
_cell.length_b   1.000
_cell.length_c   1.000
_cell.angle_alpha   90.00
_cell.angle_beta   90.00
_cell.angle_gamma   90.00
#
_symmetry.space_group_name_H-M   'P 1'
#
loop_
_entity.id
_entity.type
_entity.pdbx_description
1 polymer ?
#
loop_
_entity_poly.entity_id
_entity_poly.type
_entity_poly.pdbx_seq_one_letter_code
_entity_poly.pdbx_strand_id
1 'polypeptide(L)'
;MAKVVLISGVNGITGSAILDHLVKYTTQEEWRRIIITSHSPMTLVVQDPRVDFLALDFSKPVDVLAQDMSRLCTEVTHAHFSSYVHKDSFAELNVADRSLFKKFLDALLLVVGNCLQNCTLQTGGKYYNNLYYHQEDLLRERQRGTTWSWNVIRPEAIIGYAVKPNGMNEALTLTLHFLVCKKLGVEAGMPTN
;
A
#
# COMPACT_ATOMS: atom_id res chain seq x y z
N MET A 1 -1.86 8.76 23.37
CA MET A 1 -2.35 7.38 23.16
C MET A 1 -1.48 6.77 22.07
N ALA A 2 -0.93 5.57 22.28
CA ALA A 2 -0.06 4.92 21.31
C ALA A 2 -0.83 4.58 20.01
N LYS A 3 -0.19 4.78 18.85
CA LYS A 3 -0.85 4.72 17.54
C LYS A 3 -1.05 3.28 17.07
N VAL A 4 -2.02 3.07 16.19
CA VAL A 4 -2.24 1.80 15.49
C VAL A 4 -2.24 2.07 14.00
N VAL A 5 -1.39 1.37 13.25
CA VAL A 5 -1.29 1.53 11.80
C VAL A 5 -1.94 0.36 11.06
N LEU A 6 -2.60 0.64 9.94
CA LEU A 6 -3.00 -0.34 8.93
C LEU A 6 -2.21 -0.09 7.64
N ILE A 7 -1.45 -1.08 7.17
CA ILE A 7 -0.65 -1.00 5.94
C ILE A 7 -1.23 -1.98 4.92
N SER A 8 -1.75 -1.47 3.80
CA SER A 8 -2.18 -2.30 2.67
C SER A 8 -1.06 -2.52 1.66
N GLY A 9 -1.06 -3.69 1.03
CA GLY A 9 -0.07 -4.04 0.01
C GLY A 9 1.26 -4.49 0.61
N VAL A 10 1.24 -5.19 1.75
CA VAL A 10 2.47 -5.55 2.49
C VAL A 10 3.46 -6.40 1.68
N ASN A 11 2.97 -7.21 0.72
CA ASN A 11 3.83 -7.99 -0.17
C ASN A 11 4.48 -7.15 -1.31
N GLY A 12 4.10 -5.87 -1.44
CA GLY A 12 4.66 -4.93 -2.42
C GLY A 12 5.88 -4.16 -1.88
N ILE A 13 6.53 -3.40 -2.76
CA ILE A 13 7.79 -2.68 -2.42
C ILE A 13 7.54 -1.68 -1.29
N THR A 14 6.56 -0.78 -1.45
CA THR A 14 6.29 0.25 -0.42
C THR A 14 5.78 -0.36 0.88
N GLY A 15 4.76 -1.23 0.82
CA GLY A 15 4.16 -1.80 2.02
C GLY A 15 5.16 -2.57 2.89
N SER A 16 6.04 -3.35 2.25
CA SER A 16 7.12 -4.05 2.95
C SER A 16 8.16 -3.10 3.55
N ALA A 17 8.52 -2.02 2.84
CA ALA A 17 9.45 -1.00 3.35
C ALA A 17 8.88 -0.22 4.54
N ILE A 18 7.59 0.12 4.53
CA ILE A 18 6.92 0.76 5.68
C ILE A 18 6.94 -0.18 6.88
N LEU A 19 6.57 -1.46 6.68
CA LEU A 19 6.61 -2.45 7.75
C LEU A 19 8.02 -2.59 8.33
N ASP A 20 9.03 -2.76 7.49
CA ASP A 20 10.43 -2.90 7.90
C ASP A 20 10.90 -1.70 8.72
N HIS A 21 10.55 -0.48 8.27
CA HIS A 21 10.91 0.74 8.99
C HIS A 21 10.25 0.80 10.38
N LEU A 22 8.94 0.53 10.47
CA LEU A 22 8.23 0.58 11.74
C LEU A 22 8.75 -0.47 12.72
N VAL A 23 9.03 -1.69 12.24
CA VAL A 23 9.60 -2.77 13.07
C VAL A 23 10.97 -2.37 13.62
N LYS A 24 11.86 -1.83 12.77
CA LYS A 24 13.26 -1.56 13.14
C LYS A 24 13.47 -0.29 13.95
N TYR A 25 12.70 0.76 13.66
CA TYR A 25 13.04 2.13 14.09
C TYR A 25 11.99 2.77 14.99
N THR A 26 10.95 2.04 15.40
CA THR A 26 9.93 2.57 16.30
C THR A 26 9.66 1.62 17.44
N THR A 27 9.11 2.14 18.52
CA THR A 27 8.80 1.40 19.75
C THR A 27 7.30 1.11 19.88
N GLN A 28 6.94 0.28 20.88
CA GLN A 28 5.54 -0.01 21.21
C GLN A 28 4.79 1.21 21.80
N GLU A 29 5.51 2.17 22.39
CA GLU A 29 4.93 3.42 22.90
C GLU A 29 4.51 4.35 21.77
N GLU A 30 5.23 4.34 20.65
CA GLU A 30 4.91 5.10 19.45
C GLU A 30 3.82 4.41 18.62
N TRP A 31 4.03 3.12 18.32
CA TRP A 31 3.13 2.27 17.56
C TRP A 31 2.81 1.01 18.37
N ARG A 32 1.64 0.98 18.99
CA ARG A 32 1.22 -0.16 19.81
C ARG A 32 0.95 -1.40 18.97
N ARG A 33 0.46 -1.21 17.74
CA ARG A 33 0.09 -2.29 16.82
C ARG A 33 0.29 -1.88 15.36
N ILE A 34 0.77 -2.82 14.57
CA ILE A 34 1.05 -2.72 13.14
C ILE A 34 0.21 -3.78 12.44
N ILE A 35 -0.92 -3.39 11.88
CA ILE A 35 -1.79 -4.27 11.13
C ILE A 35 -1.35 -4.25 9.68
N ILE A 36 -1.06 -5.41 9.12
CA ILE A 36 -0.63 -5.55 7.74
C ILE A 36 -1.63 -6.37 6.95
N THR A 37 -1.87 -5.97 5.69
CA THR A 37 -2.82 -6.67 4.84
C THR A 37 -2.32 -6.89 3.42
N SER A 38 -2.67 -8.06 2.89
CA SER A 38 -2.60 -8.42 1.49
C SER A 38 -3.66 -9.47 1.17
N HIS A 39 -4.07 -9.56 -0.10
CA HIS A 39 -4.96 -10.63 -0.57
C HIS A 39 -4.30 -12.01 -0.45
N SER A 40 -3.03 -12.12 -0.82
CA SER A 40 -2.27 -13.37 -0.72
C SER A 40 -1.60 -13.51 0.66
N PRO A 41 -1.27 -14.75 1.10
CA PRO A 41 -0.49 -14.97 2.31
C PRO A 41 0.80 -14.16 2.32
N MET A 42 1.24 -13.79 3.53
CA MET A 42 2.47 -13.04 3.74
C MET A 42 3.68 -13.85 3.24
N THR A 43 4.53 -13.21 2.43
CA THR A 43 5.81 -13.81 1.99
C THR A 43 7.01 -13.34 2.80
N LEU A 44 6.83 -12.30 3.60
CA LEU A 44 7.86 -11.76 4.49
C LEU A 44 7.90 -12.57 5.79
N VAL A 45 9.08 -12.77 6.33
CA VAL A 45 9.25 -13.30 7.69
C VAL A 45 9.55 -12.12 8.60
N VAL A 46 8.59 -11.77 9.46
CA VAL A 46 8.72 -10.68 10.44
C VAL A 46 8.43 -11.23 11.82
N GLN A 47 9.34 -10.97 12.76
CA GLN A 47 9.18 -11.33 14.17
C GLN A 47 9.13 -10.03 14.99
N ASP A 48 7.93 -9.50 15.17
CA ASP A 48 7.67 -8.34 16.02
C ASP A 48 6.29 -8.53 16.68
N PRO A 49 6.19 -8.43 18.02
CA PRO A 49 4.94 -8.68 18.75
C PRO A 49 3.84 -7.67 18.45
N ARG A 50 4.15 -6.55 17.79
CA ARG A 50 3.17 -5.53 17.38
C ARG A 50 2.48 -5.89 16.08
N VAL A 51 3.01 -6.84 15.32
CA VAL A 51 2.57 -7.11 13.93
C VAL A 51 1.44 -8.13 13.89
N ASP A 52 0.29 -7.72 13.36
CA ASP A 52 -0.88 -8.58 13.12
C ASP A 52 -1.17 -8.65 11.62
N PHE A 53 -1.33 -9.85 11.06
CA PHE A 53 -1.72 -10.03 9.66
C PHE A 53 -3.22 -10.22 9.51
N LEU A 54 -3.83 -9.45 8.61
CA LEU A 54 -5.22 -9.58 8.20
C LEU A 54 -5.31 -9.74 6.68
N ALA A 55 -5.68 -10.93 6.22
CA ALA A 55 -5.95 -11.15 4.79
C ALA A 55 -7.23 -10.42 4.38
N LEU A 56 -7.11 -9.41 3.51
CA LEU A 56 -8.25 -8.67 2.98
C LEU A 56 -8.30 -8.77 1.46
N ASP A 57 -9.50 -9.05 0.96
CA ASP A 57 -9.81 -9.03 -0.45
C ASP A 57 -10.67 -7.80 -0.78
N PHE A 58 -10.02 -6.74 -1.25
CA PHE A 58 -10.70 -5.50 -1.62
C PHE A 58 -11.61 -5.64 -2.86
N SER A 59 -11.72 -6.82 -3.48
CA SER A 59 -12.75 -7.10 -4.47
C SER A 59 -14.14 -7.32 -3.85
N LYS A 60 -14.19 -7.72 -2.57
CA LYS A 60 -15.44 -7.98 -1.83
C LYS A 60 -16.31 -6.72 -1.65
N PRO A 61 -17.61 -6.88 -1.35
CA PRO A 61 -18.49 -5.80 -0.91
C PRO A 61 -17.98 -5.09 0.36
N VAL A 62 -18.36 -3.81 0.53
CA VAL A 62 -17.88 -2.94 1.62
C VAL A 62 -18.30 -3.45 3.00
N ASP A 63 -19.52 -3.96 3.13
CA ASP A 63 -20.06 -4.55 4.36
C ASP A 63 -19.28 -5.80 4.79
N VAL A 64 -18.96 -6.67 3.84
CA VAL A 64 -18.13 -7.86 4.10
C VAL A 64 -16.71 -7.45 4.50
N LEU A 65 -16.13 -6.46 3.80
CA LEU A 65 -14.82 -5.91 4.16
C LEU A 65 -14.81 -5.26 5.54
N ALA A 66 -15.86 -4.53 5.90
CA ALA A 66 -15.99 -3.92 7.23
C ALA A 66 -16.09 -5.01 8.31
N GLN A 67 -16.83 -6.09 8.05
CA GLN A 67 -16.88 -7.23 8.96
C GLN A 67 -15.50 -7.88 9.13
N ASP A 68 -14.77 -8.12 8.04
CA ASP A 68 -13.40 -8.66 8.09
C ASP A 68 -12.44 -7.71 8.84
N MET A 69 -12.52 -6.40 8.58
CA MET A 69 -11.72 -5.35 9.22
C MET A 69 -12.06 -5.19 10.71
N SER A 70 -13.30 -5.40 11.14
CA SER A 70 -13.72 -5.25 12.55
C SER A 70 -12.93 -6.10 13.54
N ARG A 71 -12.31 -7.18 13.06
CA ARG A 71 -11.50 -8.10 13.87
C ARG A 71 -10.25 -7.46 14.47
N LEU A 72 -9.65 -6.50 13.76
CA LEU A 72 -8.37 -5.89 14.16
C LEU A 72 -8.33 -4.36 13.98
N CYS A 73 -9.15 -3.80 13.10
CA CYS A 73 -9.00 -2.42 12.65
C CYS A 73 -9.81 -1.37 13.42
N THR A 74 -10.57 -1.73 14.47
CA THR A 74 -11.45 -0.79 15.21
C THR A 74 -10.69 0.37 15.86
N GLU A 75 -9.42 0.16 16.21
CA GLU A 75 -8.57 1.16 16.87
C GLU A 75 -7.54 1.80 15.93
N VAL A 76 -7.64 1.56 14.61
CA VAL A 76 -6.69 2.12 13.63
C VAL A 76 -6.72 3.64 13.67
N THR A 77 -5.56 4.24 13.88
CA THR A 77 -5.36 5.69 13.87
C THR A 77 -4.68 6.17 12.60
N HIS A 78 -3.85 5.35 11.97
CA HIS A 78 -3.16 5.69 10.72
C HIS A 78 -3.34 4.60 9.68
N ALA A 79 -3.68 4.97 8.45
CA ALA A 79 -3.82 4.05 7.35
C ALA A 79 -2.85 4.40 6.21
N HIS A 80 -2.11 3.42 5.70
CA HIS A 80 -1.27 3.55 4.52
C HIS A 80 -1.83 2.65 3.42
N PHE A 81 -2.33 3.26 2.36
CA PHE A 81 -2.79 2.54 1.18
C PHE A 81 -1.68 2.46 0.12
N SER A 82 -1.10 1.27 -0.05
CA SER A 82 -0.07 0.99 -1.07
C SER A 82 -0.37 -0.25 -1.93
N SER A 83 -1.63 -0.69 -1.93
CA SER A 83 -2.12 -1.76 -2.81
C SER A 83 -2.25 -1.29 -4.26
N TYR A 84 -2.00 -2.21 -5.19
CA TYR A 84 -2.10 -1.99 -6.63
C TYR A 84 -2.73 -3.21 -7.32
N VAL A 85 -3.52 -2.99 -8.36
CA VAL A 85 -4.01 -4.05 -9.25
C VAL A 85 -3.54 -3.76 -10.66
N HIS A 86 -2.87 -4.72 -11.30
CA HIS A 86 -2.50 -4.59 -12.70
C HIS A 86 -3.66 -5.00 -13.61
N LYS A 87 -3.90 -4.21 -14.67
CA LYS A 87 -4.83 -4.51 -15.76
C LYS A 87 -4.17 -4.14 -17.08
N ASP A 88 -4.45 -4.92 -18.12
CA ASP A 88 -3.82 -4.77 -19.43
C ASP A 88 -4.29 -3.50 -20.16
N SER A 89 -5.52 -3.04 -19.89
CA SER A 89 -6.06 -1.79 -20.44
C SER A 89 -6.10 -0.68 -19.39
N PHE A 90 -5.75 0.55 -19.81
CA PHE A 90 -5.83 1.73 -18.95
C PHE A 90 -7.26 2.01 -18.44
N ALA A 91 -8.28 1.72 -19.25
CA ALA A 91 -9.67 1.92 -18.87
C ALA A 91 -10.07 0.97 -17.72
N GLU A 92 -9.73 -0.31 -17.83
CA GLU A 92 -9.98 -1.29 -16.77
C GLU A 92 -9.16 -1.01 -15.52
N LEU A 93 -7.89 -0.62 -15.69
CA LEU A 93 -7.03 -0.20 -14.59
C LEU A 93 -7.68 0.94 -13.81
N ASN A 94 -8.14 1.98 -14.52
CA ASN A 94 -8.81 3.14 -13.92
C ASN A 94 -10.04 2.74 -13.10
N VAL A 95 -10.89 1.85 -13.61
CA VAL A 95 -12.07 1.39 -12.88
C VAL A 95 -11.68 0.54 -11.67
N ALA A 96 -10.74 -0.39 -11.85
CA ALA A 96 -10.32 -1.31 -10.81
C ALA A 96 -9.66 -0.60 -9.63
N ASP A 97 -8.67 0.26 -9.88
CA ASP A 97 -7.92 0.95 -8.82
C ASP A 97 -8.78 1.96 -8.04
N ARG A 98 -9.72 2.64 -8.71
CA ARG A 98 -10.69 3.51 -8.03
C ARG A 98 -11.60 2.70 -7.10
N SER A 99 -12.14 1.58 -7.61
CA SER A 99 -13.00 0.69 -6.84
C SER A 99 -12.26 0.10 -5.63
N LEU A 100 -10.99 -0.28 -5.82
CA LEU A 100 -10.12 -0.86 -4.80
C LEU A 100 -9.93 0.09 -3.61
N PHE A 101 -9.49 1.33 -3.89
CA PHE A 101 -9.26 2.33 -2.85
C PHE A 101 -10.57 2.75 -2.18
N LYS A 102 -11.65 2.92 -2.96
CA LYS A 102 -12.97 3.25 -2.42
C LYS A 102 -13.46 2.21 -1.42
N LYS A 103 -13.38 0.93 -1.78
CA LYS A 103 -13.81 -0.16 -0.91
C LYS A 103 -12.97 -0.23 0.37
N PHE A 104 -11.65 -0.05 0.26
CA PHE A 104 -10.77 0.03 1.42
C PHE A 104 -11.16 1.17 2.36
N LEU A 105 -11.27 2.39 1.84
CA LEU A 105 -11.52 3.58 2.66
C LEU A 105 -12.92 3.54 3.28
N ASP A 106 -13.96 3.21 2.50
CA ASP A 106 -15.32 3.13 3.00
C ASP A 106 -15.47 2.05 4.08
N ALA A 107 -14.89 0.85 3.87
CA ALA A 107 -14.92 -0.22 4.87
C ALA A 107 -14.15 0.15 6.14
N LEU A 108 -12.99 0.80 6.01
CA LEU A 108 -12.21 1.25 7.16
C LEU A 108 -13.00 2.27 7.98
N LEU A 109 -13.61 3.27 7.33
CA LEU A 109 -14.37 4.33 7.99
C LEU A 109 -15.61 3.81 8.73
N LEU A 110 -16.22 2.73 8.26
CA LEU A 110 -17.31 2.05 8.97
C LEU A 110 -16.87 1.41 10.29
N VAL A 111 -15.57 1.07 10.43
CA VAL A 111 -15.04 0.27 11.54
C VAL A 111 -14.26 1.11 12.55
N VAL A 112 -13.48 2.10 12.09
CA VAL A 112 -12.60 2.91 12.95
C VAL A 112 -13.33 3.97 13.78
N GLY A 113 -14.56 4.31 13.39
CA GLY A 113 -15.31 5.41 13.99
C GLY A 113 -14.49 6.71 13.99
N ASN A 114 -14.29 7.31 15.16
CA ASN A 114 -13.54 8.55 15.34
C ASN A 114 -12.05 8.34 15.65
N CYS A 115 -11.53 7.10 15.58
CA CYS A 115 -10.15 6.81 15.93
C CYS A 115 -9.15 7.25 14.85
N LEU A 116 -9.58 7.34 13.59
CA LEU A 116 -8.71 7.69 12.49
C LEU A 116 -8.13 9.10 12.69
N GLN A 117 -6.83 9.25 12.47
CA GLN A 117 -6.09 10.51 12.57
C GLN A 117 -5.47 10.87 11.22
N ASN A 118 -5.01 9.87 10.46
CA ASN A 118 -4.45 10.08 9.13
C ASN A 118 -4.71 8.92 8.16
N CYS A 119 -4.97 9.23 6.89
CA CYS A 119 -4.93 8.29 5.78
C CYS A 119 -3.95 8.76 4.70
N THR A 120 -2.89 7.97 4.49
CA THR A 120 -1.91 8.15 3.43
C THR A 120 -2.27 7.30 2.22
N LEU A 121 -2.42 7.94 1.06
CA LEU A 121 -2.61 7.28 -0.23
C LEU A 121 -1.32 7.35 -1.06
N GLN A 122 -0.78 6.20 -1.47
CA GLN A 122 0.24 6.17 -2.51
C GLN A 122 -0.40 6.10 -3.90
N THR A 123 0.01 7.00 -4.78
CA THR A 123 -0.34 7.02 -6.21
C THR A 123 0.92 6.76 -7.05
N GLY A 124 1.22 7.63 -8.03
CA GLY A 124 2.47 7.58 -8.80
C GLY A 124 2.61 8.76 -9.76
N GLY A 125 3.74 8.85 -10.46
CA GLY A 125 4.07 9.91 -11.42
C GLY A 125 3.18 9.96 -12.68
N LYS A 126 2.35 8.93 -12.91
CA LYS A 126 1.40 8.85 -14.05
C LYS A 126 0.14 9.72 -13.86
N TYR A 127 0.35 10.99 -13.51
CA TYR A 127 -0.72 11.95 -13.18
C TYR A 127 -1.59 12.33 -14.41
N TYR A 128 -1.06 12.19 -15.62
CA TYR A 128 -1.62 12.73 -16.87
C TYR A 128 -2.90 12.07 -17.40
N ASN A 129 -3.42 10.98 -16.79
CA ASN A 129 -4.58 10.26 -17.34
C ASN A 129 -5.72 10.00 -16.33
N ASN A 130 -5.84 10.86 -15.31
CA ASN A 130 -7.00 10.90 -14.41
C ASN A 130 -7.23 9.60 -13.58
N LEU A 131 -6.21 8.74 -13.42
CA LEU A 131 -6.31 7.55 -12.58
C LEU A 131 -6.46 7.94 -11.10
N TYR A 132 -5.61 8.88 -10.65
CA TYR A 132 -5.41 9.21 -9.25
C TYR A 132 -6.32 10.32 -8.73
N TYR A 133 -6.84 11.20 -9.59
CA TYR A 133 -7.62 12.36 -9.13
C TYR A 133 -8.87 11.93 -8.38
N HIS A 134 -9.55 10.89 -8.87
CA HIS A 134 -10.74 10.36 -8.22
C HIS A 134 -10.46 9.74 -6.85
N GLN A 135 -9.24 9.22 -6.62
CA GLN A 135 -8.86 8.71 -5.30
C GLN A 135 -8.55 9.88 -4.34
N GLU A 136 -7.93 10.95 -4.83
CA GLU A 136 -7.72 12.18 -4.03
C GLU A 136 -9.04 12.90 -3.72
N ASP A 137 -9.96 12.96 -4.69
CA ASP A 137 -11.28 13.54 -4.50
C ASP A 137 -12.08 12.73 -3.48
N LEU A 138 -11.98 11.40 -3.53
CA LEU A 138 -12.58 10.53 -2.52
C LEU A 138 -12.05 10.83 -1.10
N LEU A 139 -10.74 11.02 -0.94
CA LEU A 139 -10.14 11.43 0.34
C LEU A 139 -10.72 12.76 0.82
N ARG A 140 -10.80 13.77 -0.06
CA ARG A 140 -11.38 15.08 0.25
C ARG A 140 -12.84 14.96 0.67
N GLU A 141 -13.63 14.17 -0.06
CA GLU A 141 -15.04 13.93 0.22
C GLU A 141 -15.23 13.27 1.58
N ARG A 142 -14.48 12.21 1.89
CA ARG A 142 -14.61 11.48 3.16
C ARG A 142 -14.09 12.25 4.36
N GLN A 143 -13.12 13.14 4.15
CA GLN A 143 -12.55 13.94 5.23
C GLN A 143 -13.47 15.10 5.66
N ARG A 144 -14.36 15.58 4.79
CA ARG A 144 -15.27 16.69 5.10
C ARG A 144 -16.10 16.42 6.36
N GLY A 145 -16.05 17.37 7.30
CA GLY A 145 -16.80 17.28 8.56
C GLY A 145 -16.20 16.31 9.58
N THR A 146 -14.98 15.83 9.36
CA THR A 146 -14.25 14.93 10.27
C THR A 146 -12.98 15.60 10.81
N THR A 147 -12.31 14.96 11.77
CA THR A 147 -11.07 15.47 12.39
C THR A 147 -9.79 14.85 11.82
N TRP A 148 -9.90 13.80 11.01
CA TRP A 148 -8.74 13.12 10.45
C TRP A 148 -8.17 13.89 9.25
N SER A 149 -6.90 13.63 8.94
CA SER A 149 -6.14 14.28 7.87
C SER A 149 -5.74 13.28 6.77
N TRP A 150 -5.36 13.76 5.60
CA TRP A 150 -4.85 12.88 4.55
C TRP A 150 -3.63 13.46 3.86
N ASN A 151 -2.84 12.58 3.27
CA ASN A 151 -1.71 12.95 2.42
C ASN A 151 -1.61 11.98 1.25
N VAL A 152 -1.06 12.49 0.15
CA VAL A 152 -0.84 11.72 -1.07
C VAL A 152 0.65 11.69 -1.36
N ILE A 153 1.20 10.50 -1.59
CA ILE A 153 2.58 10.30 -2.00
C ILE A 153 2.58 9.90 -3.47
N ARG A 154 3.34 10.62 -4.30
CA ARG A 154 3.40 10.43 -5.75
C ARG A 154 4.81 10.01 -6.18
N PRO A 155 5.21 8.74 -5.94
CA PRO A 155 6.53 8.29 -6.36
C PRO A 155 6.63 8.25 -7.89
N GLU A 156 7.82 8.51 -8.42
CA GLU A 156 8.16 8.21 -9.81
C GLU A 156 8.49 6.72 -9.92
N ALA A 157 9.73 6.37 -10.28
CA ALA A 157 10.20 5.01 -10.21
C ALA A 157 10.59 4.64 -8.78
N ILE A 158 10.14 3.47 -8.33
CA ILE A 158 10.39 2.98 -6.97
C ILE A 158 11.64 2.08 -7.00
N ILE A 159 12.67 2.52 -6.28
CA ILE A 159 13.87 1.72 -5.99
C ILE A 159 13.64 0.97 -4.69
N GLY A 160 13.59 -0.36 -4.75
CA GLY A 160 13.42 -1.16 -3.54
C GLY A 160 13.36 -2.66 -3.81
N TYR A 161 12.90 -3.39 -2.81
CA TYR A 161 12.82 -4.84 -2.83
C TYR A 161 11.39 -5.30 -2.58
N ALA A 162 10.98 -6.36 -3.27
CA ALA A 162 9.77 -7.12 -2.94
C ALA A 162 10.08 -8.61 -3.16
N VAL A 163 9.59 -9.46 -2.25
CA VAL A 163 9.83 -10.90 -2.32
C VAL A 163 9.17 -11.52 -3.55
N LYS A 164 7.97 -11.05 -3.91
CA LYS A 164 7.33 -11.43 -5.16
C LYS A 164 7.81 -10.52 -6.30
N PRO A 165 8.15 -11.08 -7.47
CA PRO A 165 8.36 -10.28 -8.67
C PRO A 165 7.15 -9.37 -8.88
N ASN A 166 7.42 -8.09 -9.10
CA ASN A 166 6.42 -7.12 -9.50
C ASN A 166 6.90 -6.43 -10.76
N GLY A 167 5.97 -6.05 -11.64
CA GLY A 167 6.31 -5.43 -12.93
C GLY A 167 6.82 -3.99 -12.83
N MET A 168 6.97 -3.42 -11.62
CA MET A 168 7.32 -2.02 -11.40
C MET A 168 8.45 -1.89 -10.37
N ASN A 169 9.50 -2.72 -10.50
CA ASN A 169 10.73 -2.61 -9.72
C ASN A 169 11.89 -2.23 -10.65
N GLU A 170 12.31 -0.97 -10.59
CA GLU A 170 13.41 -0.46 -11.41
C GLU A 170 14.75 -1.09 -11.01
N ALA A 171 15.01 -1.22 -9.69
CA ALA A 171 16.25 -1.81 -9.18
C ALA A 171 16.43 -3.26 -9.64
N LEU A 172 15.37 -4.06 -9.58
CA LEU A 172 15.40 -5.47 -10.04
C LEU A 172 15.68 -5.55 -11.55
N THR A 173 15.00 -4.73 -12.34
CA THR A 173 15.15 -4.73 -13.81
C THR A 173 16.59 -4.38 -14.22
N LEU A 174 17.15 -3.30 -13.64
CA LEU A 174 18.54 -2.89 -13.91
C LEU A 174 19.54 -3.96 -13.43
N THR A 175 19.30 -4.55 -12.25
CA THR A 175 20.16 -5.62 -11.72
C THR A 175 20.18 -6.84 -12.65
N LEU A 176 19.02 -7.25 -13.16
CA LEU A 176 18.93 -8.37 -14.11
C LEU A 176 19.70 -8.08 -15.41
N HIS A 177 19.57 -6.88 -15.97
CA HIS A 177 20.35 -6.44 -17.14
C HIS A 177 21.85 -6.57 -16.89
N PHE A 178 22.34 -6.01 -15.78
CA PHE A 178 23.78 -6.07 -15.44
C PHE A 178 24.29 -7.49 -15.20
N LEU A 179 23.49 -8.34 -14.55
CA LEU A 179 23.87 -9.74 -14.31
C LEU A 179 23.94 -10.55 -15.61
N VAL A 180 23.03 -10.30 -16.57
CA VAL A 180 23.05 -10.92 -17.89
C VAL A 180 24.27 -10.46 -18.68
N CYS A 181 24.55 -9.15 -18.75
CA CYS A 181 25.75 -8.61 -19.40
C CYS A 181 27.04 -9.24 -18.85
N LYS A 182 27.14 -9.30 -17.51
CA LYS A 182 28.26 -9.94 -16.82
C LYS A 182 28.40 -11.42 -17.20
N LYS A 183 27.29 -12.16 -17.27
CA LYS A 183 27.29 -13.59 -17.62
C LYS A 183 27.74 -13.84 -19.06
N LEU A 184 27.40 -12.94 -19.98
CA LEU A 184 27.75 -13.02 -21.39
C LEU A 184 29.14 -12.45 -21.71
N GLY A 185 29.80 -11.79 -20.74
CA GLY A 185 31.10 -11.15 -20.95
C GLY A 185 31.03 -9.91 -21.85
N VAL A 186 29.87 -9.25 -21.90
CA VAL A 186 29.65 -8.02 -22.69
C VAL A 186 29.58 -6.80 -21.77
N GLU A 187 29.88 -5.63 -22.34
CA GLU A 187 29.70 -4.36 -21.63
C GLU A 187 28.23 -4.12 -21.30
N ALA A 188 27.98 -3.63 -20.08
CA ALA A 188 26.65 -3.22 -19.65
C ALA A 188 26.36 -1.79 -20.13
N GLY A 189 25.98 -1.65 -21.40
CA GLY A 189 25.50 -0.38 -21.94
C GLY A 189 24.25 0.12 -21.23
N MET A 190 24.04 1.44 -21.25
CA MET A 190 22.84 2.07 -20.70
C MET A 190 21.60 1.48 -21.42
N PRO A 191 20.62 0.88 -20.70
CA PRO A 191 19.46 0.23 -21.31
C PRO A 191 18.40 1.27 -21.68
N THR A 192 18.78 2.22 -22.53
CA THR A 192 17.92 3.24 -23.13
C THR A 192 17.87 3.04 -24.65
N ASN A 193 16.77 3.47 -25.27
CA ASN A 193 16.64 3.48 -26.73
C ASN A 193 17.54 4.54 -27.37
#